data_AF-A0AAD7SKG1-F1
#
_entry.id   AF-A0AAD7SKG1-F1
#
_cell.length_a   1.000
_cell.length_b   1.000
_cell.length_c   1.000
_cell.angle_alpha   90.00
_cell.angle_beta   90.00
_cell.angle_gamma   90.00
#
_symmetry.space_group_name_H-M   'P 1'
#
loop_
_entity.id
_entity.type
_entity.pdbx_description
1 polymer ?
#
loop_
_entity_poly.entity_id
_entity_poly.type
_entity_poly.pdbx_seq_one_letter_code
_entity_poly.pdbx_strand_id
1 'polypeptide(L)' 'MSELAVVIREAILTVLPTVPEEPLDLIVGKLLSQGVETTEDLIHVREEDILEFLQPIQCRKLLTAWKQGDCHGS' A
#
# COMPACT_ATOMS: atom_id res chain seq x y z
N MET A 1 2.02 17.27 -3.97
CA MET A 1 2.04 15.80 -3.86
C MET A 1 2.62 15.26 -5.16
N SER A 2 3.58 14.33 -5.10
CA SER A 2 4.09 13.69 -6.32
C SER A 2 3.03 12.79 -6.93
N GLU A 3 3.03 12.66 -8.25
CA GLU A 3 2.10 11.80 -9.00
C GLU A 3 2.07 10.36 -8.46
N LEU A 4 3.25 9.83 -8.13
CA LEU A 4 3.42 8.53 -7.48
C LEU A 4 2.67 8.38 -6.16
N ALA A 5 2.66 9.44 -5.33
CA ALA A 5 1.96 9.42 -4.05
C ALA A 5 0.45 9.23 -4.23
N VAL A 6 -0.12 9.84 -5.29
CA VAL A 6 -1.54 9.70 -5.64
C VAL A 6 -1.83 8.27 -6.10
N VAL A 7 -0.97 7.70 -6.94
CA VAL A 7 -1.15 6.31 -7.44
C VAL A 7 -1.07 5.29 -6.30
N ILE A 8 -0.08 5.41 -5.39
CA ILE A 8 0.04 4.53 -4.22
C ILE A 8 -1.18 4.67 -3.32
N ARG A 9 -1.65 5.91 -3.10
CA ARG A 9 -2.85 6.20 -2.30
C ARG A 9 -4.08 5.51 -2.88
N GLU A 10 -4.29 5.61 -4.19
CA GLU A 10 -5.40 4.96 -4.88
C GLU A 10 -5.29 3.43 -4.83
N ALA A 11 -4.08 2.88 -4.97
CA ALA A 11 -3.85 1.44 -4.82
C ALA A 11 -4.21 0.95 -3.41
N ILE A 12 -3.90 1.72 -2.36
CA ILE A 12 -4.29 1.39 -0.99
C ILE A 12 -5.81 1.49 -0.82
N LEU A 13 -6.43 2.57 -1.30
CA LEU A 13 -7.88 2.79 -1.21
C LEU A 13 -8.69 1.77 -1.99
N THR A 14 -8.14 1.22 -3.08
CA THR A 14 -8.77 0.14 -3.84
C THR A 14 -8.94 -1.12 -2.99
N VAL A 15 -7.97 -1.40 -2.10
CA VAL A 15 -7.99 -2.58 -1.24
C VAL A 15 -8.68 -2.31 0.10
N LEU A 16 -8.45 -1.13 0.67
CA LEU A 16 -8.97 -0.67 1.95
C LEU A 16 -9.68 0.69 1.79
N PRO A 17 -10.87 0.73 1.17
CA PRO A 17 -11.60 1.98 0.93
C PRO A 17 -12.08 2.65 2.22
N THR A 18 -12.08 1.92 3.34
CA THR A 18 -12.47 2.40 4.66
C THR A 18 -11.29 2.86 5.51
N VAL A 19 -10.07 2.94 4.95
CA VAL A 19 -8.91 3.43 5.70
C VAL A 19 -9.04 4.95 5.90
N PRO A 20 -8.75 5.47 7.11
CA PRO A 20 -8.76 6.92 7.33
C PRO A 20 -7.61 7.61 6.58
N GLU A 21 -7.79 8.89 6.23
CA GLU A 21 -6.79 9.65 5.46
C GLU A 21 -5.46 9.85 6.21
N GLU A 22 -5.51 9.95 7.54
CA GLU A 22 -4.31 10.15 8.38
C GLU A 22 -3.30 8.99 8.29
N PRO A 23 -3.66 7.72 8.57
CA PRO A 23 -2.75 6.58 8.38
C PRO A 23 -2.41 6.36 6.90
N LEU A 24 -3.30 6.73 5.96
CA LEU A 24 -3.05 6.60 4.53
C LEU A 24 -1.88 7.47 4.06
N ASP A 25 -1.86 8.75 4.44
CA ASP A 25 -0.76 9.65 4.08
C ASP A 25 0.57 9.23 4.75
N LEU A 26 0.50 8.71 5.98
CA LEU A 26 1.67 8.17 6.68
C LEU A 26 2.26 6.95 5.95
N ILE A 27 1.41 6.01 5.50
CA ILE A 27 1.85 4.84 4.74
C ILE A 27 2.47 5.28 3.42
N VAL A 28 1.83 6.18 2.68
CA VAL A 28 2.36 6.68 1.41
C VAL A 28 3.73 7.34 1.64
N GLY A 29 3.86 8.18 2.65
CA GLY A 29 5.15 8.79 3.02
C GLY A 29 6.21 7.76 3.40
N LYS A 30 5.84 6.73 4.17
CA LYS A 30 6.73 5.64 4.55
C LYS A 30 7.21 4.87 3.33
N LEU A 31 6.31 4.47 2.43
CA LEU A 31 6.63 3.73 1.21
C LEU A 31 7.60 4.52 0.33
N LEU A 32 7.33 5.80 0.09
CA LEU A 32 8.25 6.67 -0.65
C LEU A 32 9.62 6.77 0.03
N SER A 33 9.66 6.84 1.37
CA SER A 33 10.93 6.86 2.12
C SER A 33 11.71 5.54 2.07
N GLN A 34 11.02 4.42 1.81
CA GLN A 34 11.63 3.10 1.63
C GLN A 34 12.24 2.91 0.24
N GLY A 35 12.07 3.86 -0.67
CA GLY A 35 12.53 3.73 -2.05
C GLY A 35 11.51 3.07 -2.98
N VAL A 36 10.23 3.07 -2.61
CA VAL A 36 9.14 2.72 -3.55
C VAL A 36 9.09 3.81 -4.62
N GLU A 37 9.44 3.44 -5.85
CA GLU A 37 9.40 4.33 -7.01
C GLU A 37 8.16 4.04 -7.88
N THR A 38 7.59 2.84 -7.75
CA THR A 38 6.46 2.39 -8.57
C THR A 38 5.49 1.51 -7.77
N THR A 39 4.30 1.25 -8.33
CA THR A 39 3.35 0.28 -7.74
C THR A 39 3.87 -1.15 -7.76
N GLU A 40 4.83 -1.47 -8.64
CA GLU A 40 5.47 -2.78 -8.70
C GLU A 40 6.30 -3.03 -7.44
N ASP A 41 6.93 -2.00 -6.88
CA ASP A 41 7.71 -2.12 -5.65
C ASP A 41 6.85 -2.46 -4.43
N LEU A 42 5.53 -2.23 -4.50
CA LEU A 42 4.59 -2.56 -3.41
C LEU A 42 4.57 -4.05 -3.10
N ILE A 43 4.93 -4.93 -4.05
CA ILE A 43 5.03 -6.38 -3.81
C ILE A 43 6.14 -6.73 -2.82
N HIS A 44 7.15 -5.87 -2.68
CA HIS A 44 8.31 -6.03 -1.80
C HIS A 44 8.04 -5.54 -0.37
N VAL A 45 6.98 -4.76 -0.17
CA VAL A 45 6.56 -4.27 1.14
C VAL A 45 6.19 -5.45 2.04
N ARG A 46 6.62 -5.40 3.31
CA ARG A 46 6.29 -6.42 4.30
C ARG A 46 5.24 -5.92 5.28
N GLU A 47 4.64 -6.86 6.01
CA GLU A 47 3.64 -6.54 7.02
C GLU A 47 4.21 -5.62 8.09
N GLU A 48 5.47 -5.88 8.44
CA GLU A 48 6.29 -5.15 9.41
C GLU A 48 6.40 -3.65 9.08
N ASP A 49 6.42 -3.31 7.79
CA ASP A 49 6.60 -1.93 7.31
C ASP A 49 5.34 -1.06 7.46
N ILE A 50 4.17 -1.71 7.42
CA ILE A 50 2.85 -1.06 7.43
C ILE A 50 2.03 -1.35 8.70
N LEU A 51 2.45 -2.34 9.51
CA LEU A 51 1.86 -2.69 10.81
C LEU A 51 1.91 -1.55 11.82
N GLU A 52 2.83 -0.61 11.65
CA GLU A 52 2.92 0.61 12.45
C GLU A 52 1.71 1.53 12.24
N PHE A 53 1.05 1.45 11.07
CA PHE A 53 -0.04 2.35 10.66
C PHE A 53 -1.40 1.66 10.54
N LEU A 54 -1.42 0.36 10.33
CA LEU A 54 -2.62 -0.43 10.08
C LEU A 54 -2.73 -1.63 11.02
N GLN A 55 -3.96 -2.12 11.20
CA GLN A 55 -4.18 -3.36 11.93
C GLN A 55 -3.62 -4.56 11.15
N PRO A 56 -3.16 -5.63 11.83
CA PRO A 56 -2.60 -6.83 11.17
C PRO A 56 -3.50 -7.44 10.08
N ILE A 57 -4.82 -7.34 10.24
CA ILE A 57 -5.78 -7.83 9.24
C ILE A 57 -5.78 -6.93 7.99
N GLN A 58 -5.69 -5.62 8.17
CA GLN A 58 -5.63 -4.65 7.08
C GLN A 58 -4.32 -4.79 6.30
N CYS A 59 -3.18 -4.92 7.01
CA CYS A 59 -1.88 -5.15 6.39
C CYS A 59 -1.91 -6.40 5.51
N ARG A 60 -2.41 -7.52 6.05
CA ARG A 60 -2.50 -8.78 5.29
C ARG A 60 -3.38 -8.65 4.06
N LYS A 61 -4.51 -7.94 4.13
CA LYS A 61 -5.36 -7.67 2.95
C LYS A 61 -4.62 -6.86 1.89
N LEU A 62 -3.94 -5.80 2.32
CA LEU A 62 -3.16 -4.90 1.46
C LEU A 62 -2.06 -5.66 0.72
N LEU A 63 -1.20 -6.36 1.46
CA LEU A 63 -0.11 -7.17 0.90
C LEU A 63 -0.61 -8.30 0.02
N THR A 64 -1.71 -8.93 0.40
CA THR A 64 -2.32 -9.98 -0.41
C THR A 64 -2.79 -9.40 -1.74
N ALA A 65 -3.47 -8.26 -1.74
CA ALA A 65 -3.94 -7.61 -2.96
C ALA A 65 -2.79 -7.14 -3.86
N TRP A 66 -1.72 -6.58 -3.30
CA TRP A 66 -0.54 -6.19 -4.09
C TRP A 66 0.17 -7.41 -4.69
N LYS A 67 0.31 -8.50 -3.94
CA LYS A 67 0.88 -9.75 -4.44
C LYS A 67 -0.04 -10.50 -5.42
N GLN A 68 -1.36 -10.29 -5.32
CA GLN A 68 -2.36 -10.83 -6.23
C GLN A 68 -2.62 -9.92 -7.44
N GLY A 69 -2.07 -8.69 -7.45
CA GLY A 69 -2.11 -7.80 -8.61
C GLY A 69 -1.47 -8.43 -9.86
N ASP A 70 -0.52 -9.36 -9.66
CA ASP A 70 0.10 -10.17 -10.71
C ASP A 70 -0.75 -11.36 -11.20
N CYS A 71 -1.96 -11.58 -10.66
CA CYS A 71 -2.86 -12.62 -11.13
C CYS A 71 -4.16 -12.07 -11.73
N HIS A 72 -4.07 -11.22 -12.77
CA HIS A 72 -5.06 -11.28 -13.85
C HIS A 72 -4.72 -12.43 -14.78
N GLY A 73 -5.08 -13.63 -14.34
CA GLY A 73 -5.06 -14.84 -15.15
C GLY A 73 -6.35 -15.62 -14.89
N SER A 74 -7.47 -15.16 -15.45
CA SER A 74 -8.58 -15.95 -16.02
C SER A 74 -9.73 -15.04 -16.45
#